data_AF-A0A6J5VNP5-F1
#
_entry.id   AF-A0A6J5VNP5-F1
#
_cell.length_a   1.000
_cell.length_b   1.000
_cell.length_c   1.000
_cell.angle_alpha   90.00
_cell.angle_beta   90.00
_cell.angle_gamma   90.00
#
_symmetry.space_group_name_H-M   'P 1'
#
loop_
_entity.id
_entity.type
_entity.pdbx_description
1 polymer ?
#
loop_
_entity_poly.entity_id
_entity_poly.type
_entity_poly.pdbx_seq_one_letter_code
_entity_poly.pdbx_strand_id
1 'polypeptide(L)'
;MVALPQWMDQKTNAKYIMDVWKIGLKAPCDERGVVRQEAVEHCISEVMEEEKGKAIQRNSIKWRDLARKAVCRGGSSDKNIDEFIAKLQVQP
;
A
#
# COMPACT_ATOMS: atom_id res chain seq x y z
N MET A 1 -5.42 6.34 -2.04
CA MET A 1 -4.45 6.89 -1.05
C MET A 1 -3.59 7.94 -1.73
N VAL A 2 -3.27 9.03 -1.04
CA VAL A 2 -2.23 9.99 -1.47
C VAL A 2 -1.07 9.86 -0.49
N ALA A 3 0.10 9.46 -0.97
CA ALA A 3 1.29 9.21 -0.16
C ALA A 3 2.18 10.47 -0.11
N LEU A 4 2.47 10.94 1.10
CA LEU A 4 3.37 12.06 1.41
C LEU A 4 4.57 11.56 2.21
N PRO A 5 5.53 10.85 1.59
CA PRO A 5 6.62 10.20 2.32
C PRO A 5 7.52 11.22 3.01
N GLN A 6 7.77 11.02 4.31
CA GLN A 6 8.65 11.85 5.11
C GLN A 6 10.03 11.19 5.22
N TRP A 7 10.16 10.12 6.02
CA TRP A 7 11.45 9.48 6.36
C TRP A 7 11.43 7.95 6.23
N MET A 8 12.62 7.36 6.34
CA MET A 8 12.86 5.91 6.34
C MET A 8 12.35 5.21 5.06
N ASP A 9 11.67 4.08 5.23
CA ASP A 9 11.12 3.23 4.18
C ASP A 9 9.92 3.85 3.47
N GLN A 10 9.37 4.98 3.95
CA GLN A 10 8.19 5.61 3.36
C GLN A 10 8.40 6.00 1.89
N LYS A 11 9.61 6.39 1.48
CA LYS A 11 9.92 6.69 0.07
C LYS A 11 9.78 5.44 -0.81
N THR A 12 10.24 4.30 -0.32
CA THR A 12 10.09 2.99 -0.98
C THR A 12 8.63 2.58 -0.99
N ASN A 13 7.93 2.66 0.14
CA ASN A 13 6.51 2.31 0.24
C ASN A 13 5.66 3.16 -0.72
N ALA A 14 5.91 4.48 -0.81
CA ALA A 14 5.24 5.36 -1.76
C ALA A 14 5.48 4.96 -3.23
N LYS A 15 6.69 4.48 -3.55
CA LYS A 15 7.00 3.93 -4.89
C LYS A 15 6.18 2.67 -5.17
N TYR A 16 6.08 1.74 -4.22
CA TYR A 16 5.27 0.52 -4.39
C TYR A 16 3.78 0.83 -4.52
N ILE A 17 3.27 1.74 -3.70
CA ILE A 17 1.88 2.23 -3.75
C ILE A 17 1.50 2.73 -5.15
N MET A 18 2.36 3.55 -5.75
CA MET A 18 2.11 4.20 -7.03
C MET A 18 2.42 3.29 -8.23
N ASP A 19 3.61 2.71 -8.27
CA ASP A 19 4.15 2.07 -9.47
C ASP A 19 3.78 0.59 -9.55
N VAL A 20 3.78 -0.10 -8.42
CA VAL A 20 3.68 -1.57 -8.35
C VAL A 20 2.24 -2.01 -8.08
N TRP A 21 1.68 -1.57 -6.95
CA TRP A 21 0.34 -1.95 -6.53
C TRP A 21 -0.74 -1.10 -7.19
N LYS A 22 -0.39 0.12 -7.62
CA LYS A 22 -1.29 1.07 -8.29
C LYS A 22 -2.56 1.33 -7.47
N ILE A 23 -2.39 1.52 -6.16
CA ILE A 23 -3.46 1.75 -5.17
C ILE A 23 -3.49 3.20 -4.65
N GLY A 24 -2.67 4.07 -5.23
CA GLY A 24 -2.60 5.47 -4.86
C GLY A 24 -1.59 6.24 -5.69
N LEU A 25 -1.39 7.50 -5.31
CA LEU A 25 -0.41 8.39 -5.92
C LEU A 25 0.61 8.83 -4.87
N LYS A 26 1.82 9.13 -5.31
CA LYS A 26 2.84 9.81 -4.51
C LYS A 26 2.81 11.29 -4.84
N ALA A 27 2.63 12.15 -3.83
CA ALA A 27 2.67 13.59 -4.03
C ALA A 27 4.09 14.02 -4.45
N PRO A 28 4.25 14.80 -5.53
CA PRO A 28 5.55 15.33 -5.92
C PRO A 28 6.02 16.36 -4.90
N CYS A 29 7.33 16.41 -4.68
CA CYS A 29 7.99 17.39 -3.83
C CYS A 29 8.90 18.28 -4.67
N ASP A 30 9.16 19.49 -4.19
CA ASP A 30 10.15 20.38 -4.78
C ASP A 30 11.60 19.89 -4.52
N GLU A 31 12.58 20.63 -5.02
CA GLU A 31 14.01 20.35 -4.86
C GLU A 31 14.46 20.30 -3.39
N ARG A 32 13.71 20.94 -2.49
CA ARG A 32 13.96 20.93 -1.03
C ARG A 32 13.24 19.77 -0.34
N GLY A 33 12.56 18.91 -1.09
CA GLY A 33 11.79 17.79 -0.56
C GLY A 33 10.47 18.20 0.07
N VAL A 34 9.99 19.42 -0.17
CA VAL A 34 8.72 19.92 0.39
C VAL A 34 7.58 19.62 -0.57
N VAL A 35 6.52 18.97 -0.07
CA VAL A 35 5.27 18.79 -0.81
C VAL A 35 4.42 20.05 -0.64
N ARG A 36 4.08 20.68 -1.76
CA ARG A 36 3.26 21.91 -1.79
C ARG A 36 1.78 21.59 -1.79
N GLN A 37 0.95 22.57 -1.41
CA GLN A 37 -0.50 22.40 -1.33
C GLN A 37 -1.09 21.99 -2.67
N GLU A 38 -0.65 22.62 -3.76
CA GLU A 38 -1.14 22.39 -5.12
C GLU A 38 -0.85 20.95 -5.58
N ALA A 39 0.30 20.40 -5.17
CA ALA A 39 0.65 19.02 -5.44
C ALA A 39 -0.28 18.02 -4.73
N VAL A 40 -0.70 18.34 -3.50
CA VAL A 40 -1.66 17.53 -2.74
C VAL A 40 -3.05 17.63 -3.36
N GLU A 41 -3.52 18.84 -3.67
CA GLU A 41 -4.83 19.09 -4.29
C GLU A 41 -4.96 18.38 -5.63
N HIS A 42 -3.92 18.44 -6.46
CA HIS A 42 -3.89 17.71 -7.72
C HIS A 42 -3.97 16.20 -7.50
N CYS A 43 -3.17 15.65 -6.57
CA CYS A 43 -3.22 14.22 -6.26
C CYS A 43 -4.58 13.77 -5.72
N ILE A 44 -5.23 14.59 -4.88
CA ILE A 44 -6.58 14.29 -4.37
C ILE A 44 -7.57 14.27 -5.54
N SER A 45 -7.54 15.29 -6.40
CA SER A 45 -8.40 15.38 -7.58
C SER A 45 -8.26 14.14 -8.47
N GLU A 46 -7.03 13.74 -8.77
CA GLU A 46 -6.73 12.55 -9.59
C GLU A 46 -7.19 11.23 -8.95
N VAL A 47 -7.13 11.10 -7.63
CA VAL A 47 -7.62 9.91 -6.91
C VAL A 47 -9.14 9.86 -6.87
N MET A 48 -9.81 11.02 -6.93
CA MET A 48 -11.27 11.16 -6.92
C MET A 48 -11.89 11.19 -8.32
N GLU A 49 -11.06 11.32 -9.37
CA GLU A 49 -11.47 11.35 -10.77
C GLU A 49 -12.10 10.02 -11.23
N GLU A 50 -12.94 10.08 -12.26
CA GLU A 50 -13.77 8.96 -12.69
C GLU A 50 -12.98 7.78 -13.27
N GLU A 51 -12.03 8.01 -14.17
CA GLU A 51 -11.27 6.95 -14.82
C GLU A 51 -10.13 6.44 -13.92
N LYS A 52 -9.21 7.33 -13.56
CA LYS A 52 -8.01 7.01 -12.79
C LYS A 52 -8.34 6.62 -11.36
N GLY A 53 -9.26 7.33 -10.72
CA GLY A 53 -9.73 7.03 -9.37
C GLY A 53 -10.41 5.67 -9.28
N LYS A 54 -11.29 5.32 -10.24
CA LYS A 54 -11.89 3.97 -10.30
C LYS A 54 -10.84 2.88 -10.53
N ALA A 55 -9.82 3.11 -11.35
CA ALA A 55 -8.73 2.16 -11.52
C ALA A 55 -7.96 1.91 -10.20
N ILE A 56 -7.61 2.99 -9.49
CA ILE A 56 -6.99 2.94 -8.16
C ILE A 56 -7.88 2.18 -7.16
N GLN A 57 -9.20 2.46 -7.16
CA GLN A 57 -10.15 1.81 -6.28
C GLN A 57 -10.27 0.31 -6.56
N ARG A 58 -10.37 -0.10 -7.83
CA ARG A 58 -10.42 -1.53 -8.24
C ARG A 58 -9.18 -2.28 -7.78
N ASN A 59 -7.99 -1.69 -7.95
CA ASN A 59 -6.74 -2.29 -7.45
C ASN A 59 -6.74 -2.40 -5.93
N SER A 60 -7.21 -1.36 -5.24
CA SER A 60 -7.29 -1.36 -3.77
C SER A 60 -8.22 -2.48 -3.27
N ILE A 61 -9.38 -2.67 -3.91
CA ILE A 61 -10.33 -3.74 -3.61
C ILE A 61 -9.69 -5.13 -3.84
N LYS A 62 -8.99 -5.31 -4.96
CA LYS A 62 -8.27 -6.56 -5.26
C LYS A 62 -7.25 -6.88 -4.16
N TRP A 63 -6.42 -5.92 -3.77
CA TRP A 63 -5.43 -6.11 -2.71
C TRP A 63 -6.06 -6.38 -1.34
N ARG A 64 -7.15 -5.66 -1.00
CA ARG A 64 -7.94 -5.92 0.21
C ARG A 64 -8.45 -7.36 0.25
N ASP A 65 -9.00 -7.87 -0.86
CA ASP A 65 -9.56 -9.21 -0.90
C ASP A 65 -8.47 -10.30 -0.85
N LEU A 66 -7.30 -10.07 -1.46
CA LEU A 66 -6.14 -10.95 -1.32
C LEU A 66 -5.61 -10.98 0.11
N ALA A 67 -5.45 -9.80 0.74
CA ALA A 67 -5.01 -9.71 2.12
C ALA A 67 -5.98 -10.43 3.06
N ARG A 68 -7.29 -10.23 2.91
CA ARG A 68 -8.31 -10.95 3.69
C ARG A 68 -8.18 -12.46 3.52
N LYS A 69 -8.07 -12.96 2.29
CA LYS A 69 -7.90 -14.40 2.02
C LYS A 69 -6.63 -14.97 2.66
N ALA A 70 -5.53 -14.21 2.69
CA ALA A 70 -4.28 -14.65 3.28
C ALA A 70 -4.36 -14.80 4.80
N VAL A 71 -5.07 -13.89 5.48
CA VAL A 71 -5.14 -13.85 6.96
C VAL A 71 -6.34 -14.60 7.56
N CYS A 72 -7.38 -14.91 6.78
CA CYS A 72 -8.49 -15.74 7.25
C CYS A 72 -8.02 -17.16 7.60
N ARG A 73 -8.78 -17.84 8.47
CA ARG A 73 -8.52 -19.23 8.89
C ARG A 73 -8.28 -20.16 7.68
N GLY A 74 -7.17 -20.91 7.71
CA GLY A 74 -6.71 -21.77 6.63
C GLY A 74 -6.03 -21.03 5.47
N GLY A 75 -5.90 -19.70 5.56
CA GLY A 75 -5.18 -18.83 4.63
C GLY A 75 -3.67 -19.01 4.73
N SER A 76 -2.93 -18.41 3.78
CA SER A 76 -1.48 -18.59 3.70
C SER A 76 -0.73 -17.97 4.88
N SER A 77 -1.12 -16.80 5.33
CA SER A 77 -0.48 -16.14 6.48
C SER A 77 -0.85 -16.81 7.80
N ASP A 78 -2.09 -17.28 7.93
CA ASP A 78 -2.58 -18.06 9.08
C ASP A 78 -1.74 -19.34 9.26
N LYS A 79 -1.65 -20.15 8.20
CA LYS A 79 -0.81 -21.37 8.18
C LYS A 79 0.67 -21.11 8.45
N ASN A 80 1.21 -20.03 7.89
CA ASN A 80 2.63 -19.72 8.07
C ASN A 80 2.96 -19.36 9.54
N ILE A 81 2.02 -18.77 10.28
CA ILE A 81 2.17 -18.52 11.72
C ILE A 81 2.13 -19.85 12.49
N ASP A 82 1.17 -20.73 12.17
CA ASP A 82 1.10 -22.05 12.80
C ASP A 82 2.39 -22.87 12.58
N GLU A 83 2.91 -22.87 11.35
CA GLU A 83 4.17 -23.53 11.01
C GLU A 83 5.36 -22.93 11.76
N PHE A 84 5.40 -21.61 11.92
CA PHE A 84 6.45 -20.93 12.68
C PHE A 84 6.41 -21.34 14.16
N ILE A 85 5.23 -21.36 14.78
CA ILE A 85 5.06 -21.77 16.18
C ILE A 85 5.47 -23.23 16.36
N ALA A 86 5.04 -24.13 15.46
CA ALA A 86 5.40 -25.54 15.52
C ALA A 86 6.93 -25.74 15.49
N LYS A 87 7.66 -24.97 14.67
CA LYS A 87 9.13 -25.04 14.61
C LYS A 87 9.82 -24.57 15.90
N LEU A 88 9.22 -23.62 16.64
CA LEU A 88 9.75 -23.18 17.93
C LEU A 88 9.51 -24.20 19.04
N GLN A 89 8.38 -24.92 18.98
CA GLN A 89 8.03 -25.94 19.98
C GLN A 89 8.83 -27.25 19.85
N VAL A 90 9.49 -27.47 18.71
CA VAL A 90 10.27 -28.69 18.42
C VAL A 90 11.77 -28.49 18.70
N GLN A 91 12.18 -27.33 19.24
CA GLN A 91 13.55 -27.14 19.72
C GLN A 91 13.69 -27.63 21.18
N PRO A 92 14.61 -28.58 21.49
CA PRO A 92 14.98 -28.89 22.87
C PRO A 92 15.71 -27.74 23.55
#